data_AF-A0A7S1IM21-F1
#
_entry.id   AF-A0A7S1IM21-F1
#
_cell.length_a   1.000
_cell.length_b   1.000
_cell.length_c   1.000
_cell.angle_alpha   90.00
_cell.angle_beta   90.00
_cell.angle_gamma   90.00
#
_symmetry.space_group_name_H-M   'P 1'
#
loop_
_entity.id
_entity.type
_entity.pdbx_description
1 polymer ?
#
loop_
_entity_poly.entity_id
_entity_poly.type
_entity_poly.pdbx_seq_one_letter_code
_entity_poly.pdbx_strand_id
1 'polypeptide(L)'
;VELADWRVQRVLRNNRKRLIKLFRQYSADKIKVKGRDMAVMSGPSFQKLLHDTRCLNSSFTADDAMEIFQFNRSDNNSDATDLEYFGFVEWMDAMATVSVCKNPSPYLPMWQRIETFLDQLLGIHVPDSA
;
A
#
# COMPACT_ATOMS: atom_id res chain seq x y z
N VAL A 1 -12.68 -7.04 -2.65
CA VAL A 1 -11.72 -7.00 -3.79
C VAL A 1 -10.88 -8.27 -3.71
N GLU A 2 -11.00 -9.19 -4.67
CA GLU A 2 -10.34 -10.51 -4.54
C GLU A 2 -8.85 -10.43 -4.90
N LEU A 3 -8.02 -10.16 -3.89
CA LEU A 3 -6.57 -10.36 -3.91
C LEU A 3 -6.17 -11.85 -4.07
N ALA A 4 -7.17 -12.74 -4.15
CA ALA A 4 -7.02 -14.17 -4.38
C ALA A 4 -6.63 -14.52 -5.84
N ASP A 5 -6.74 -13.59 -6.80
CA ASP A 5 -6.27 -13.82 -8.17
C ASP A 5 -4.76 -14.11 -8.18
N TRP A 6 -4.39 -15.30 -8.67
CA TRP A 6 -3.00 -15.75 -8.73
C TRP A 6 -2.09 -14.83 -9.54
N ARG A 7 -2.65 -14.08 -10.51
CA ARG A 7 -1.91 -13.10 -11.32
C ARG A 7 -1.54 -11.88 -10.47
N VAL A 8 -2.47 -11.40 -9.66
CA VAL A 8 -2.21 -10.36 -8.66
C VAL A 8 -1.14 -10.86 -7.70
N GLN A 9 -1.29 -12.06 -7.13
CA GLN A 9 -0.28 -12.64 -6.25
C GLN A 9 1.10 -12.76 -6.90
N ARG A 10 1.18 -13.10 -8.18
CA ARG A 10 2.43 -13.17 -8.94
C ARG A 10 3.08 -11.79 -9.05
N VAL A 11 2.33 -10.76 -9.44
CA VAL A 11 2.81 -9.37 -9.52
C VAL A 11 3.34 -8.89 -8.16
N LEU A 12 2.59 -9.15 -7.08
CA LEU A 12 3.00 -8.78 -5.72
C LEU A 12 4.25 -9.55 -5.27
N ARG A 13 4.36 -10.85 -5.59
CA ARG A 13 5.54 -11.68 -5.28
C ARG A 13 6.79 -11.20 -6.02
N ASN A 14 6.67 -10.87 -7.31
CA ASN A 14 7.77 -10.37 -8.13
C ASN A 14 8.35 -9.06 -7.56
N ASN A 15 7.48 -8.19 -7.02
CA ASN A 15 7.87 -6.90 -6.48
C ASN A 15 8.12 -6.91 -4.96
N ARG A 16 7.98 -8.06 -4.29
CA ARG A 16 7.94 -8.17 -2.82
C ARG A 16 9.12 -7.48 -2.12
N LYS A 17 10.35 -7.68 -2.59
CA LYS A 17 11.54 -7.09 -1.96
C LYS A 17 11.53 -5.56 -2.02
N ARG A 18 11.14 -5.00 -3.17
CA ARG A 18 11.05 -3.54 -3.38
C ARG A 18 9.92 -2.95 -2.54
N LEU A 19 8.78 -3.64 -2.49
CA LEU A 19 7.62 -3.25 -1.69
C LEU A 19 7.94 -3.26 -0.18
N ILE A 20 8.65 -4.27 0.32
CA ILE A 20 9.10 -4.30 1.72
C ILE A 20 10.05 -3.12 2.01
N LYS A 21 10.98 -2.83 1.10
CA LYS A 21 11.92 -1.70 1.25
C LYS A 21 11.15 -0.37 1.31
N LEU A 22 10.21 -0.17 0.38
CA LEU A 22 9.36 1.03 0.33
C LEU A 22 8.53 1.16 1.61
N PHE A 23 7.83 0.11 2.02
CA PHE A 23 7.03 0.11 3.25
C PHE A 23 7.87 0.51 4.46
N ARG A 24 9.01 -0.15 4.67
CA ARG A 24 9.92 0.13 5.81
C ARG A 24 10.48 1.54 5.81
N GLN A 25 10.62 2.18 4.65
CA GLN A 25 11.11 3.55 4.56
C GLN A 25 10.12 4.56 5.14
N TYR A 26 8.82 4.28 5.05
CA TYR A 26 7.76 5.15 5.57
C TYR A 26 7.17 4.65 6.90
N SER A 27 7.53 3.43 7.33
CA SER A 27 7.24 2.91 8.67
C SER A 27 8.21 3.46 9.71
N ALA A 28 7.83 4.57 10.35
CA ALA A 28 8.59 5.12 11.48
C ALA A 28 8.47 4.25 12.75
N ASP A 29 7.32 3.60 12.92
CA ASP A 29 6.97 2.88 14.13
C ASP A 29 7.17 1.38 14.01
N LYS A 30 7.39 0.75 15.18
CA LYS A 30 7.49 -0.70 15.31
C LYS A 30 6.61 -1.15 16.47
N ILE A 31 5.83 -2.20 16.23
CA ILE A 31 5.06 -2.87 17.29
C ILE A 31 5.65 -4.25 17.57
N LYS A 32 5.54 -4.72 18.82
CA LYS A 32 5.94 -6.07 19.18
C LYS A 32 4.80 -7.04 18.92
N VAL A 33 5.00 -7.96 17.98
CA VAL A 33 4.07 -9.06 17.69
C VAL A 33 4.79 -10.38 17.96
N LYS A 34 4.28 -11.18 18.89
CA LYS A 34 4.89 -12.48 19.29
C LYS A 34 6.40 -12.36 19.60
N GLY A 35 6.77 -11.28 20.29
CA GLY A 35 8.16 -11.00 20.70
C GLY A 35 9.09 -10.48 19.59
N ARG A 36 8.58 -10.17 18.40
CA ARG A 36 9.36 -9.59 17.30
C ARG A 36 8.88 -8.18 16.96
N ASP A 37 9.82 -7.30 16.66
CA ASP A 37 9.49 -5.97 16.17
C ASP A 37 9.02 -6.05 14.71
N MET A 38 7.79 -5.62 14.48
CA MET A 38 7.17 -5.53 13.16
C MET A 38 7.02 -4.05 12.81
N ALA A 39 7.56 -3.67 11.64
CA ALA A 39 7.38 -2.33 11.11
C ALA A 39 5.89 -2.07 10.81
N VAL A 40 5.39 -0.91 11.19
CA VAL A 40 4.02 -0.48 10.93
C VAL A 40 3.98 0.94 10.41
N MET A 41 2.91 1.31 9.71
CA MET A 41 2.77 2.61 9.05
C MET A 41 1.51 3.32 9.52
N SER A 42 1.66 4.51 10.07
CA SER A 42 0.50 5.34 10.47
C SER A 42 -0.17 5.99 9.27
N GLY A 43 -1.40 6.48 9.47
CA GLY A 43 -2.14 7.25 8.45
C GLY A 43 -1.34 8.43 7.87
N PRO A 44 -0.74 9.30 8.71
CA PRO A 44 0.12 10.39 8.24
C PRO A 44 1.32 9.91 7.40
N SER A 45 1.96 8.81 7.79
CA SER A 45 3.05 8.21 7.01
C SER A 45 2.58 7.65 5.67
N PHE A 46 1.39 7.05 5.63
CA PHE A 46 0.77 6.56 4.40
C PHE A 46 0.45 7.71 3.44
N GLN A 47 -0.17 8.78 3.94
CA GLN A 47 -0.44 9.97 3.15
C GLN A 47 0.85 10.60 2.62
N LYS A 48 1.91 10.68 3.45
CA LYS A 48 3.23 11.14 3.02
C LYS A 48 3.80 10.27 1.91
N LEU A 49 3.72 8.94 2.02
CA LEU A 49 4.16 8.02 0.96
C LEU A 49 3.44 8.31 -0.36
N LEU A 50 2.13 8.50 -0.33
CA LEU A 50 1.33 8.77 -1.52
C LEU A 50 1.63 10.15 -2.12
N HIS A 51 1.91 11.14 -1.27
CA HIS A 51 2.37 12.45 -1.72
C HIS A 51 3.74 12.36 -2.41
N ASP A 52 4.72 11.75 -1.74
CA ASP A 52 6.12 11.68 -2.21
C ASP A 52 6.26 10.84 -3.48
N THR A 53 5.38 9.85 -3.66
CA THR A 53 5.31 9.04 -4.89
C THR A 53 4.38 9.61 -5.96
N ARG A 54 3.85 10.82 -5.77
CA ARG A 54 2.91 11.49 -6.70
C ARG A 54 1.66 10.66 -7.01
N CYS A 55 1.25 9.84 -6.05
CA CYS A 55 -0.01 9.12 -6.12
C CYS A 55 -1.20 10.05 -5.90
N LEU A 56 -1.05 11.10 -5.08
CA LEU A 56 -2.10 12.10 -4.88
C LEU A 56 -2.22 13.05 -6.07
N ASN A 57 -3.44 13.35 -6.49
CA ASN A 57 -3.76 14.33 -7.53
C ASN A 57 -5.17 14.93 -7.31
N SER A 58 -5.64 15.77 -8.23
CA SER A 58 -6.98 16.39 -8.14
C SER A 58 -8.16 15.41 -8.14
N SER A 59 -7.93 14.16 -8.56
CA SER A 59 -8.94 13.09 -8.64
C SER A 59 -8.75 11.97 -7.61
N PHE A 60 -7.64 12.00 -6.87
CA PHE A 60 -7.34 11.10 -5.76
C PHE A 60 -6.62 11.91 -4.69
N THR A 61 -7.39 12.43 -3.75
CA THR A 61 -7.00 13.42 -2.77
C THR A 61 -6.40 12.78 -1.52
N ALA A 62 -5.87 13.63 -0.63
CA ALA A 62 -5.45 13.22 0.70
C ALA A 62 -6.58 12.59 1.51
N ASP A 63 -7.80 13.09 1.36
CA ASP A 63 -8.97 12.60 2.09
C ASP A 63 -9.36 11.21 1.59
N ASP A 64 -9.36 10.99 0.27
CA ASP A 64 -9.58 9.66 -0.34
C ASP A 64 -8.55 8.63 0.16
N ALA A 65 -7.29 9.05 0.30
CA ALA A 65 -6.24 8.20 0.84
C ALA A 65 -6.50 7.82 2.31
N MET A 66 -7.01 8.75 3.12
CA MET A 66 -7.35 8.48 4.52
C MET A 66 -8.61 7.64 4.66
N GLU A 67 -9.58 7.76 3.76
CA GLU A 67 -10.73 6.84 3.69
C GLU A 67 -10.28 5.41 3.40
N ILE A 68 -9.38 5.21 2.42
CA ILE A 68 -8.78 3.89 2.16
C ILE A 68 -8.05 3.37 3.40
N PHE A 69 -7.32 4.25 4.09
CA PHE A 69 -6.64 3.88 5.33
C PHE A 69 -7.61 3.33 6.38
N GLN A 70 -8.72 4.03 6.61
CA GLN A 70 -9.72 3.63 7.59
C GLN A 70 -10.49 2.37 7.17
N PHE A 71 -10.86 2.25 5.90
CA PHE A 71 -11.58 1.09 5.36
C PHE A 71 -10.77 -0.20 5.51
N ASN A 72 -9.51 -0.20 5.06
CA ASN A 72 -8.65 -1.37 5.11
C ASN A 72 -8.25 -1.79 6.54
N ARG A 73 -8.37 -0.87 7.51
CA ARG A 73 -8.25 -1.18 8.94
C ARG A 73 -9.46 -1.94 9.45
N SER A 74 -10.66 -1.47 9.13
CA SER A 74 -11.92 -2.01 9.67
C SER A 74 -12.26 -3.40 9.15
N ASP A 75 -11.90 -3.72 7.90
CA ASP A 75 -12.26 -5.00 7.26
C ASP A 75 -11.34 -6.17 7.69
N ASN A 76 -10.11 -5.87 8.13
CA ASN A 76 -9.10 -6.88 8.49
C ASN A 76 -8.98 -7.13 10.00
N ASN A 77 -9.64 -6.34 10.84
CA ASN A 77 -9.37 -6.34 12.26
C ASN A 77 -10.65 -6.25 13.11
N SER A 78 -11.34 -7.38 13.28
CA SER A 78 -12.51 -7.47 14.16
C SER A 78 -12.15 -7.61 15.65
N ASP A 79 -10.88 -7.81 16.01
CA ASP A 79 -10.50 -8.18 17.39
C ASP A 79 -9.14 -7.68 17.90
N ALA A 80 -8.30 -6.99 17.12
CA ALA A 80 -6.97 -6.58 17.58
C ALA A 80 -6.78 -5.07 17.65
N THR A 81 -7.25 -4.47 18.75
CA THR A 81 -6.78 -3.19 19.32
C THR A 81 -6.89 -1.94 18.43
N ASP A 82 -7.15 -0.78 19.05
CA ASP A 82 -7.12 0.56 18.46
C ASP A 82 -5.73 0.99 17.96
N LEU A 83 -5.05 0.15 17.17
CA LEU A 83 -3.78 0.49 16.57
C LEU A 83 -4.05 1.31 15.30
N GLU A 84 -3.64 2.57 15.33
CA GLU A 84 -3.75 3.54 14.22
C GLU A 84 -2.70 3.29 13.12
N TYR A 85 -2.43 2.01 12.79
CA TYR A 85 -1.33 1.64 11.90
C TYR A 85 -1.67 0.48 10.95
N PHE A 86 -1.05 0.50 9.78
CA PHE A 86 -0.96 -0.62 8.86
C PHE A 86 0.22 -1.53 9.16
N GLY A 87 -0.04 -2.83 9.23
CA GLY A 87 0.93 -3.87 8.93
C GLY A 87 1.21 -3.99 7.42
N PHE A 88 2.27 -4.72 7.06
CA PHE A 88 2.67 -4.85 5.65
C PHE A 88 1.58 -5.43 4.74
N VAL A 89 0.76 -6.37 5.24
CA VAL A 89 -0.32 -6.99 4.44
C VAL A 89 -1.44 -5.98 4.19
N GLU A 90 -1.92 -5.30 5.23
CA GLU A 90 -2.97 -4.28 5.12
C GLU A 90 -2.54 -3.13 4.20
N TRP A 91 -1.27 -2.72 4.31
CA TRP A 91 -0.69 -1.73 3.41
C TRP A 91 -0.67 -2.20 1.95
N MET A 92 -0.33 -3.46 1.69
CA MET A 92 -0.36 -4.02 0.32
C MET A 92 -1.77 -3.99 -0.27
N ASP A 93 -2.78 -4.31 0.54
CA ASP A 93 -4.17 -4.28 0.13
C ASP A 93 -4.63 -2.85 -0.14
N ALA A 94 -4.22 -1.90 0.71
CA ALA A 94 -4.51 -0.48 0.51
C ALA A 94 -3.88 0.03 -0.80
N MET A 95 -2.63 -0.35 -1.09
CA MET A 95 -1.96 0.02 -2.35
C MET A 95 -2.64 -0.61 -3.57
N ALA A 96 -3.21 -1.81 -3.45
CA ALA A 96 -4.04 -2.40 -4.50
C ALA A 96 -5.31 -1.58 -4.73
N THR A 97 -6.00 -1.15 -3.66
CA THR A 97 -7.16 -0.25 -3.77
C THR A 97 -6.78 1.08 -4.44
N VAL A 98 -5.69 1.72 -4.01
CA VAL A 98 -5.16 2.95 -4.62
C VAL A 98 -4.92 2.77 -6.12
N SER A 99 -4.36 1.64 -6.53
CA SER A 99 -4.09 1.35 -7.96
C SER A 99 -5.37 1.32 -8.81
N VAL A 100 -6.47 0.83 -8.25
CA VAL A 100 -7.77 0.74 -8.91
C VAL A 100 -8.44 2.12 -8.96
N CYS A 101 -8.35 2.91 -7.88
CA CYS A 101 -8.88 4.27 -7.84
C CYS A 101 -8.14 5.20 -8.82
N LYS A 102 -6.81 5.08 -8.95
CA LYS A 102 -6.02 5.88 -9.90
C LYS A 102 -6.19 5.46 -11.36
N ASN A 103 -6.51 4.20 -11.61
CA ASN A 103 -6.74 3.69 -12.96
C ASN A 103 -8.10 2.96 -13.02
N PRO A 104 -9.21 3.72 -13.09
CA PRO A 104 -10.55 3.15 -13.11
C PRO A 104 -10.89 2.48 -14.46
N SER A 105 -9.92 2.34 -15.38
CA SER A 105 -10.17 1.72 -16.68
C SER A 105 -10.80 0.32 -16.53
N PRO A 106 -12.05 0.13 -16.97
CA PRO A 106 -12.73 -1.16 -16.87
C PRO A 106 -12.18 -2.17 -17.89
N TYR A 107 -11.40 -1.71 -18.87
CA TYR A 107 -10.86 -2.51 -19.96
C TYR A 107 -9.56 -3.24 -19.60
N LEU A 108 -8.92 -2.87 -18.49
CA LEU A 108 -7.71 -3.53 -18.03
C LEU A 108 -8.02 -4.49 -16.87
N PRO A 109 -7.56 -5.75 -16.94
CA PRO A 109 -7.70 -6.67 -15.82
C PRO A 109 -6.92 -6.13 -14.61
N MET A 110 -7.40 -6.45 -13.41
CA MET A 110 -6.89 -5.89 -12.15
C MET A 110 -5.39 -6.09 -11.97
N TRP A 111 -4.87 -7.27 -12.27
CA TRP A 111 -3.43 -7.56 -12.15
C TRP A 111 -2.57 -6.63 -13.02
N GLN A 112 -3.05 -6.25 -14.20
CA GLN A 112 -2.32 -5.36 -15.11
C GLN A 112 -2.37 -3.91 -14.64
N ARG A 113 -3.48 -3.49 -14.03
CA ARG A 113 -3.60 -2.17 -13.37
C ARG A 113 -2.65 -2.06 -12.18
N ILE A 114 -2.61 -3.09 -11.33
CA ILE A 114 -1.68 -3.18 -10.20
C ILE A 114 -0.23 -3.18 -10.70
N GLU A 115 0.10 -3.98 -11.70
CA GLU A 115 1.46 -4.05 -12.26
C GLU A 115 1.92 -2.69 -12.79
N THR A 116 1.10 -2.05 -13.62
CA THR A 116 1.40 -0.72 -14.17
C THR A 116 1.57 0.33 -13.06
N PHE A 117 0.71 0.28 -12.04
CA PHE A 117 0.81 1.16 -10.90
C PHE A 117 2.11 0.92 -10.09
N LEU A 118 2.48 -0.33 -9.86
CA LEU A 118 3.70 -0.67 -9.14
C LEU A 118 4.95 -0.26 -9.90
N ASP A 119 4.96 -0.40 -11.24
CA ASP A 119 6.08 0.06 -12.06
C ASP A 119 6.26 1.58 -11.97
N GLN A 120 5.17 2.34 -11.96
CA GLN A 120 5.21 3.79 -11.73
C GLN A 120 5.66 4.13 -10.31
N LEU A 121 5.03 3.53 -9.30
CA LEU A 121 5.31 3.75 -7.88
C LEU A 121 6.78 3.47 -7.55
N LEU A 122 7.29 2.34 -8.00
CA LEU A 122 8.65 1.87 -7.71
C LEU A 122 9.69 2.41 -8.70
N GLY A 123 9.26 2.97 -9.84
CA GLY A 123 10.11 3.66 -10.82
C GLY A 123 10.32 5.14 -10.48
N ILE A 124 9.34 5.78 -9.84
CA ILE A 124 9.48 7.12 -9.23
C ILE A 124 10.39 7.02 -7.99
N HIS A 125 10.31 5.90 -7.27
CA HIS A 125 11.12 5.62 -6.08
C HIS A 125 12.39 4.83 -6.44
N VAL A 126 13.31 5.47 -7.16
CA VAL A 126 14.72 5.04 -7.27
C VAL A 126 15.52 5.95 -6.34
N PRO A 127 15.78 5.56 -5.08
CA PRO A 127 16.92 6.12 -4.39
C PRO A 127 18.13 5.47 -5.05
N ASP A 128 18.83 6.24 -5.88
CA ASP A 128 20.16 5.90 -6.38
C ASP A 128 20.95 5.30 -5.21
N SER A 129 21.25 4.01 -5.33
CA SER A 129 22.28 3.41 -4.50
C SER A 129 23.58 3.73 -5.21
N ALA A 130 24.13 4.91 -4.89
CA ALA A 130 25.55 5.19 -4.98
C ALA A 130 26.18 4.93 -3.61
#